data_AF-A0AAV5JBT2-F1
#
_entry.id   AF-A0AAV5JBT2-F1
#
_cell.length_a   1.000
_cell.length_b   1.000
_cell.length_c   1.000
_cell.angle_alpha   90.00
_cell.angle_beta   90.00
_cell.angle_gamma   90.00
#
_symmetry.space_group_name_H-M   'P 1'
#
loop_
_entity.id
_entity.type
_entity.pdbx_description
1 polymer ?
#
loop_
_entity_poly.entity_id
_entity_poly.type
_entity_poly.pdbx_seq_one_letter_code
_entity_poly.pdbx_strand_id
1 'polypeptide(L)' 'MCVQIGKSLQINISALRENYVFPALLEEQLKANPIDQFPKWFDDAVAAGLQEPNAMSLSTTSKDGDP' A
#
# COMPACT_ATOMS: atom_id res chain seq x y z
N MET A 1 -33.68 -26.32 -30.61
CA MET A 1 -33.48 -25.87 -29.21
C MET A 1 -31.98 -25.82 -28.95
N CYS A 2 -31.38 -24.64 -28.94
CA CYS A 2 -29.96 -24.47 -28.60
C CYS A 2 -29.87 -23.72 -27.27
N VAL A 3 -29.21 -24.32 -26.29
CA VAL A 3 -28.90 -23.71 -25.00
C VAL A 3 -27.58 -22.95 -25.16
N GLN A 4 -27.57 -21.64 -24.87
CA GLN A 4 -26.34 -20.86 -24.83
C GLN A 4 -25.56 -21.19 -23.55
N ILE A 5 -24.40 -21.82 -23.72
CA ILE A 5 -23.43 -22.03 -22.65
C ILE A 5 -22.46 -20.83 -22.62
N GLY A 6 -22.28 -20.25 -21.44
CA GLY A 6 -21.04 -19.56 -21.06
C GLY A 6 -20.98 -18.05 -21.32
N LYS A 7 -21.68 -17.25 -20.53
CA LYS A 7 -21.27 -15.85 -20.31
C LYS A 7 -20.14 -15.87 -19.28
N SER A 8 -18.90 -15.74 -19.72
CA SER A 8 -17.80 -15.47 -18.78
C SER A 8 -18.10 -14.15 -18.06
N LEU A 9 -18.01 -14.15 -16.74
CA LEU A 9 -18.05 -12.92 -15.95
C LEU A 9 -16.81 -12.11 -16.33
N GLN A 10 -16.95 -11.23 -17.32
CA GLN A 10 -15.94 -10.22 -17.64
C GLN A 10 -15.88 -9.26 -16.45
N ILE A 11 -15.04 -9.59 -15.48
CA ILE A 11 -14.69 -8.68 -14.38
C ILE A 11 -13.98 -7.49 -15.04
N ASN A 12 -14.62 -6.32 -14.99
CA ASN A 12 -14.00 -5.09 -15.43
C ASN A 12 -12.91 -4.73 -14.43
N ILE A 13 -11.67 -5.14 -14.73
CA ILE A 13 -10.50 -4.95 -13.85
C ILE A 13 -10.28 -3.46 -13.55
N SER A 14 -10.59 -2.58 -14.51
CA SER A 14 -10.46 -1.13 -14.34
C SER A 14 -11.41 -0.57 -13.27
N ALA A 15 -12.60 -1.16 -13.12
CA ALA A 15 -13.58 -0.76 -12.11
C ALA A 15 -13.23 -1.21 -10.68
N LEU A 16 -12.20 -2.06 -10.51
CA LEU A 16 -11.68 -2.46 -9.19
C LEU A 16 -10.65 -1.46 -8.64
N ARG A 17 -10.27 -0.43 -9.41
CA ARG A 17 -9.34 0.60 -8.94
C ARG A 17 -10.05 1.55 -8.00
N GLU A 18 -9.74 1.41 -6.73
CA GLU A 18 -10.04 2.43 -5.72
C GLU A 18 -9.12 3.63 -5.90
N ASN A 19 -9.71 4.83 -5.85
CA ASN A 19 -8.96 6.08 -5.81
C ASN A 19 -8.63 6.41 -4.36
N TYR A 20 -7.41 6.11 -3.95
CA TYR A 20 -6.90 6.45 -2.62
C TYR A 20 -6.54 7.93 -2.55
N VAL A 21 -7.54 8.78 -2.37
CA VAL A 21 -7.36 10.23 -2.23
C VAL A 21 -7.00 10.54 -0.78
N PHE A 22 -5.70 10.64 -0.49
CA PHE A 22 -5.19 11.17 0.76
C PHE A 22 -4.72 12.62 0.58
N PRO A 23 -4.62 13.42 1.67
CA PRO A 23 -4.01 14.75 1.62
C PRO A 23 -2.63 14.69 0.97
N ALA A 24 -2.28 15.71 0.19
CA ALA A 24 -0.96 15.79 -0.42
C ALA A 24 0.12 15.86 0.67
N LEU A 25 1.17 15.07 0.52
CA LEU A 25 2.39 15.15 1.33
C LEU A 25 3.31 16.19 0.71
N LEU A 26 3.53 17.31 1.39
CA LEU A 26 4.42 18.40 0.94
C LEU A 26 5.76 18.31 1.66
N GLU A 27 6.85 18.67 0.99
CA GLU A 27 8.20 18.67 1.60
C GLU A 27 8.27 19.56 2.85
N GLU A 28 7.52 20.66 2.84
CA GLU A 28 7.40 21.61 3.95
C GLU A 28 6.79 21.00 5.22
N GLN A 29 6.08 19.87 5.10
CA GLN A 29 5.46 19.15 6.22
C GLN A 29 6.40 18.09 6.81
N LEU A 30 7.57 17.86 6.20
CA LEU A 30 8.53 16.85 6.62
C LEU A 30 9.66 17.47 7.44
N LYS A 31 10.18 16.69 8.38
CA LYS A 31 11.44 17.02 9.03
C LYS A 31 12.60 16.84 8.06
N ALA A 32 13.63 17.66 8.23
CA ALA A 32 14.85 17.58 7.41
C ALA A 32 15.61 16.25 7.58
N ASN A 33 15.52 15.63 8.76
CA ASN A 33 16.12 14.34 9.02
C ASN A 33 15.05 13.23 8.94
N PRO A 34 15.20 12.23 8.05
CA PRO A 34 14.24 11.15 7.89
C PRO A 34 14.11 10.26 9.13
N ILE A 35 15.18 10.12 9.92
CA ILE A 35 15.13 9.36 11.17
C ILE A 35 14.25 10.07 12.20
N ASP A 36 14.24 11.40 12.21
CA ASP A 36 13.35 12.17 13.11
C ASP A 36 11.90 12.19 12.59
N GLN A 37 11.68 11.99 11.29
CA GLN A 37 10.35 11.91 10.67
C GLN A 37 9.66 10.58 10.99
N PHE A 38 10.40 9.47 11.05
CA PHE A 38 9.83 8.14 11.29
C PHE A 38 8.97 8.06 12.57
N PRO A 39 9.42 8.53 13.76
CA PRO A 39 8.62 8.51 14.97
C PRO A 39 7.27 9.22 14.80
N LYS A 40 7.23 10.33 14.05
CA LYS A 40 5.97 11.04 13.80
C LYS A 40 4.96 10.15 13.07
N TRP A 41 5.38 9.48 12.00
CA TRP A 41 4.48 8.59 11.26
C TRP A 41 4.14 7.33 12.05
N PHE A 42 5.07 6.82 12.85
CA PHE A 42 4.80 5.70 13.73
C PHE A 42 3.75 6.04 14.79
N ASP A 43 3.86 7.21 15.42
CA ASP A 43 2.88 7.71 16.39
C ASP A 43 1.51 7.93 15.72
N ASP A 44 1.48 8.51 14.51
CA ASP A 44 0.25 8.68 13.72
C ASP A 44 -0.40 7.32 13.40
N ALA A 45 0.39 6.28 13.09
CA ALA A 45 -0.07 4.92 12.84
C ALA A 45 -0.63 4.22 14.10
N VAL A 46 0.02 4.40 15.25
CA VAL A 46 -0.45 3.92 16.55
C VAL A 46 -1.76 4.62 16.94
N ALA A 47 -1.83 5.94 16.77
CA ALA A 47 -3.03 6.73 17.06
C ALA A 47 -4.23 6.34 16.17
N ALA A 48 -3.97 5.93 14.92
CA ALA A 48 -4.98 5.42 14.00
C ALA A 48 -5.48 4.00 14.37
N GLY A 49 -4.85 3.33 15.35
CA GLY A 49 -5.23 1.98 15.79
C GLY A 49 -4.93 0.90 14.75
N LEU A 50 -3.92 1.10 13.90
CA LEU A 50 -3.49 0.08 12.94
C LEU A 50 -3.01 -1.18 13.66
N GLN A 51 -3.32 -2.34 13.09
CA GLN A 51 -2.81 -3.60 13.59
C GLN A 51 -1.33 -3.73 13.26
N GLU A 52 -0.52 -4.09 14.25
CA GLU A 52 0.93 -4.32 14.09
C GLU A 52 1.65 -3.17 13.36
N PRO A 53 1.60 -1.92 13.89
CA PRO A 53 2.21 -0.76 13.23
C PRO A 53 3.74 -0.86 13.08
N ASN A 54 4.35 -1.83 13.78
CA ASN A 54 5.76 -2.17 13.73
C ASN A 54 6.09 -3.35 12.80
N ALA A 55 5.10 -3.97 12.15
CA ALA A 55 5.34 -5.03 11.19
C ALA A 55 6.09 -4.48 9.97
N MET A 56 7.15 -5.18 9.56
CA MET A 56 8.00 -4.78 8.44
C MET A 56 8.20 -5.97 7.50
N SER A 57 8.13 -5.72 6.19
CA SER A 57 8.51 -6.70 5.17
C SER A 57 9.97 -6.47 4.78
N LEU A 58 10.86 -7.36 5.23
CA LEU A 58 12.27 -7.33 4.87
C LEU A 58 12.51 -8.27 3.68
N SER A 59 12.97 -7.72 2.55
CA SER A 59 13.50 -8.52 1.44
C SER A 59 15.02 -8.51 1.50
N THR A 60 15.61 -9.68 1.28
CA THR A 60 17.06 -9.91 1.23
C THR A 60 17.38 -10.66 -0.03
N THR A 61 18.51 -10.35 -0.66
CA THR A 61 18.95 -11.06 -1.86
C THR A 61 20.23 -11.85 -1.61
N SER A 62 20.40 -12.94 -2.36
CA SER A 62 21.68 -13.65 -2.43
C SER A 62 22.70 -12.84 -3.25
N LYS A 63 23.94 -13.32 -3.37
CA LYS A 63 24.94 -12.67 -4.25
C LYS A 63 24.53 -12.63 -5.72
N ASP A 64 23.61 -13.51 -6.11
CA ASP A 64 23.14 -13.64 -7.49
C ASP A 64 22.00 -12.67 -7.83
N GLY A 65 21.47 -11.94 -6.84
CA GLY A 65 20.61 -10.77 -7.07
C GLY A 65 19.12 -11.03 -7.18
N ASP A 66 18.63 -12.20 -6.74
CA ASP A 66 17.20 -12.53 -6.69
C ASP A 66 16.61 -12.25 -5.28
N PRO A 67 15.72 -11.24 -5.10
CA PRO A 67 15.14 -10.80 -3.81
C PRO A 67 13.72 -11.30 -3.51
#